data_AF-A0A3G8CC61-F1
#
_entry.id   AF-A0A3G8CC61-F1
#
_cell.length_a   1.000
_cell.length_b   1.000
_cell.length_c   1.000
_cell.angle_alpha   90.00
_cell.angle_beta   90.00
_cell.angle_gamma   90.00
#
_symmetry.space_group_name_H-M   'P 1'
#
loop_
_entity.id
_entity.type
_entity.pdbx_description
1 polymer ?
#
loop_
_entity_poly.entity_id
_entity_poly.type
_entity_poly.pdbx_seq_one_letter_code
_entity_poly.pdbx_strand_id
1 'polypeptide(L)'
;MFESAEIGHAIDKDTFEAAVPALREALLEVQYELQQQKRFPVIILINGIEGAGKGETVKLLNEWMDPRLIEVRTFDQQTDEELARPPAWRYWRQLPAKGRMGIFFGNWYSQMLQSRVHDQIKDARLDQAIAGAERLEKMLCDEGALIFKFWFHLSKKQMKARLKALADDPLHSWRISPLDWQQSETYDKFVHFGERVLRRTSRDYAPWHVIEGVDPNYRGLTVGKILLEGLQNALKLPKGKASGMNPAPLIASVDQKSLLDSLDLSLRLDKDDYEEQLITEQARFSGLMRDKRMRKHALVSVFEGNDAAGKGGAIRRVAAALDPRQYHIVPIAAPSEDERAQPYLWRFWQKIPARGMFTVFDRSWYGRVLVERIEGFCTPTDWMRAYGEINDFEEQLRNAGVIVVKFWLAIDKDTQLERFQAREEIPFKRFKITEDDWRNRDKWDDYRAAVGDMVDRTSTEIAPWTLVEANDKRWARIKVLRTLNRALEDAFAKSDKHDKKKKK
;
A
#
# COMPACT_ATOMS: atom_id res chain seq x y z
N MET A 1 -6.45 -20.29 -22.72
CA MET A 1 -7.35 -19.15 -22.39
C MET A 1 -7.52 -18.15 -23.53
N PHE A 2 -6.42 -17.73 -24.19
CA PHE A 2 -6.44 -16.59 -25.13
C PHE A 2 -7.13 -16.84 -26.48
N GLU A 3 -7.37 -18.09 -26.87
CA GLU A 3 -7.99 -18.45 -28.16
C GLU A 3 -9.34 -17.74 -28.42
N SER A 4 -10.09 -17.41 -27.37
CA SER A 4 -11.34 -16.63 -27.48
C SER A 4 -11.17 -15.22 -28.05
N ALA A 5 -9.96 -14.65 -27.92
CA ALA A 5 -9.55 -13.36 -28.48
C ALA A 5 -8.61 -13.54 -29.70
N GLU A 6 -8.68 -14.69 -30.38
CA GLU A 6 -7.97 -14.99 -31.63
C GLU A 6 -8.93 -15.41 -32.76
N ILE A 7 -10.25 -15.27 -32.56
CA ILE A 7 -11.28 -15.72 -33.51
C ILE A 7 -11.57 -14.70 -34.61
N GLY A 8 -10.89 -13.55 -34.63
CA GLY A 8 -11.01 -12.55 -35.68
C GLY A 8 -12.16 -11.57 -35.46
N HIS A 9 -12.37 -11.13 -34.22
CA HIS A 9 -13.36 -10.09 -33.90
C HIS A 9 -13.11 -8.82 -34.70
N ALA A 10 -14.16 -8.30 -35.33
CA ALA A 10 -14.10 -7.07 -36.13
C ALA A 10 -15.44 -6.33 -36.09
N ILE A 11 -15.38 -5.00 -36.18
CA ILE A 11 -16.55 -4.13 -36.35
C ILE A 11 -16.33 -3.28 -37.60
N ASP A 12 -17.28 -3.32 -38.52
CA ASP A 12 -17.23 -2.49 -39.72
C ASP A 12 -17.32 -1.00 -39.37
N LYS A 13 -16.84 -0.17 -40.29
CA LYS A 13 -16.70 1.26 -40.06
C LYS A 13 -18.04 1.95 -39.80
N ASP A 14 -19.09 1.57 -40.53
CA ASP A 14 -20.39 2.23 -40.44
C ASP A 14 -21.06 1.92 -39.09
N THR A 15 -20.99 0.66 -38.65
CA THR A 15 -21.45 0.25 -37.32
C THR A 15 -20.69 0.97 -36.21
N PHE A 16 -19.37 1.13 -36.37
CA PHE A 16 -18.55 1.86 -35.40
C PHE A 16 -18.93 3.34 -35.33
N GLU A 17 -18.98 4.03 -36.47
CA GLU A 17 -19.33 5.45 -36.55
C GLU A 17 -20.75 5.73 -36.07
N ALA A 18 -21.69 4.81 -36.26
CA ALA A 18 -23.04 4.92 -35.72
C ALA A 18 -23.09 4.75 -34.18
N ALA A 19 -22.26 3.88 -33.61
CA ALA A 19 -22.28 3.60 -32.16
C ALA A 19 -21.49 4.62 -31.33
N VAL A 20 -20.46 5.24 -31.90
CA VAL A 20 -19.53 6.13 -31.17
C VAL A 20 -20.20 7.36 -30.57
N PRO A 21 -21.08 8.12 -31.26
CA PRO A 21 -21.69 9.33 -30.70
C PRO A 21 -22.42 9.07 -29.37
N ALA A 22 -23.29 8.07 -29.34
CA ALA A 22 -24.06 7.71 -28.14
C ALA A 22 -23.15 7.18 -27.01
N LEU A 23 -22.15 6.35 -27.35
CA LEU A 23 -21.18 5.86 -26.37
C LEU A 23 -20.36 6.99 -25.76
N ARG A 24 -19.90 7.93 -26.59
CA ARG A 24 -19.08 9.07 -26.17
C ARG A 24 -19.86 9.98 -25.23
N GLU A 25 -21.09 10.33 -25.58
CA GLU A 25 -21.97 11.15 -24.75
C GLU A 25 -22.20 10.50 -23.39
N ALA A 26 -22.58 9.21 -23.39
CA ALA A 26 -22.81 8.47 -22.16
C ALA A 26 -21.53 8.35 -21.29
N LEU A 27 -20.35 8.17 -21.91
CA LEU A 27 -19.08 8.15 -21.19
C LEU A 27 -18.75 9.49 -20.52
N LEU A 28 -19.04 10.61 -21.19
CA LEU A 28 -18.86 11.95 -20.62
C LEU A 28 -19.81 12.20 -19.45
N GLU A 29 -21.07 11.77 -19.58
CA GLU A 29 -22.07 11.89 -18.51
C GLU A 29 -21.64 11.13 -17.25
N VAL A 30 -21.25 9.85 -17.38
CA VAL A 30 -20.83 9.05 -16.21
C VAL A 30 -19.52 9.56 -15.61
N GLN A 31 -18.62 10.13 -16.43
CA GLN A 31 -17.39 10.73 -15.93
C GLN A 31 -17.67 12.03 -15.15
N TYR A 32 -18.61 12.85 -15.63
CA TYR A 32 -19.05 14.03 -14.91
C TYR A 32 -19.74 13.64 -13.59
N GLU A 33 -20.63 12.64 -13.61
CA GLU A 33 -21.28 12.15 -12.41
C GLU A 33 -20.27 11.60 -11.38
N LEU A 34 -19.27 10.84 -11.84
CA LEU A 34 -18.15 10.38 -11.00
C LEU A 34 -17.45 11.55 -10.29
N GLN A 35 -17.17 12.62 -11.03
CA GLN A 35 -16.53 13.83 -10.51
C GLN A 35 -17.44 14.59 -9.53
N GLN A 36 -18.76 14.59 -9.74
CA GLN A 36 -19.72 15.21 -8.82
C GLN A 36 -19.88 14.39 -7.53
N GLN A 37 -19.99 13.06 -7.64
CA GLN A 37 -20.16 12.18 -6.48
C GLN A 37 -18.90 12.16 -5.58
N LYS A 38 -17.69 12.29 -6.14
CA LYS A 38 -16.38 12.17 -5.46
C LYS A 38 -16.32 11.01 -4.45
N ARG A 39 -16.98 9.90 -4.79
CA ARG A 39 -17.19 8.78 -3.85
C ARG A 39 -16.11 7.71 -3.96
N PHE A 40 -15.65 7.43 -5.17
CA PHE A 40 -14.65 6.40 -5.45
C PHE A 40 -13.71 6.83 -6.58
N PRO A 41 -12.48 6.29 -6.62
CA PRO A 41 -11.57 6.45 -7.76
C PRO A 41 -11.78 5.35 -8.81
N VAL A 42 -11.38 5.61 -10.04
CA VAL A 42 -11.34 4.60 -11.12
C VAL A 42 -9.92 4.34 -11.53
N ILE A 43 -9.51 3.08 -11.58
CA ILE A 43 -8.17 2.64 -11.97
C ILE A 43 -8.29 1.73 -13.19
N ILE A 44 -7.59 2.06 -14.26
CA ILE A 44 -7.59 1.29 -15.51
C ILE A 44 -6.18 0.77 -15.76
N LEU A 45 -6.00 -0.54 -15.69
CA LEU A 45 -4.74 -1.22 -15.96
C LEU A 45 -4.67 -1.65 -17.42
N ILE A 46 -3.65 -1.19 -18.12
CA ILE A 46 -3.45 -1.47 -19.55
C ILE A 46 -2.26 -2.42 -19.71
N ASN A 47 -2.54 -3.65 -20.16
CA ASN A 47 -1.57 -4.71 -20.33
C ASN A 47 -1.81 -5.48 -21.63
N GLY A 48 -0.91 -6.41 -21.96
CA GLY A 48 -1.03 -7.27 -23.13
C GLY A 48 0.13 -7.13 -24.11
N ILE A 49 -0.08 -7.68 -25.30
CA ILE A 49 0.92 -7.81 -26.36
C ILE A 49 1.28 -6.42 -26.93
N GLU A 50 2.55 -6.22 -27.23
CA GLU A 50 3.02 -5.01 -27.91
C GLU A 50 2.44 -4.92 -29.33
N GLY A 51 2.13 -3.71 -29.75
CA GLY A 51 1.42 -3.48 -31.00
C GLY A 51 -0.06 -3.89 -31.01
N ALA A 52 -0.62 -4.44 -29.93
CA ALA A 52 -2.05 -4.82 -29.87
C ALA A 52 -3.03 -3.64 -29.73
N GLY A 53 -2.55 -2.40 -29.89
CA GLY A 53 -3.40 -1.20 -29.86
C GLY A 53 -3.61 -0.58 -28.47
N LYS A 54 -2.74 -0.91 -27.50
CA LYS A 54 -2.84 -0.41 -26.11
C LYS A 54 -2.84 1.13 -26.04
N GLY A 55 -1.84 1.76 -26.66
CA GLY A 55 -1.68 3.23 -26.64
C GLY A 55 -2.75 3.93 -27.47
N GLU A 56 -3.07 3.38 -28.64
CA GLU A 56 -4.09 3.92 -29.54
C GLU A 56 -5.47 3.91 -28.90
N THR A 57 -5.81 2.85 -28.16
CA THR A 57 -7.10 2.75 -27.46
C THR A 57 -7.20 3.76 -26.32
N VAL A 58 -6.13 3.94 -25.52
CA VAL A 58 -6.14 4.97 -24.48
C VAL A 58 -6.20 6.38 -25.05
N LYS A 59 -5.52 6.63 -26.18
CA LYS A 59 -5.63 7.92 -26.89
C LYS A 59 -7.07 8.19 -27.31
N LEU A 60 -7.75 7.19 -27.88
CA LEU A 60 -9.16 7.29 -28.27
C LEU A 60 -10.08 7.53 -27.07
N LEU A 61 -9.84 6.86 -25.94
CA LEU A 61 -10.60 7.13 -24.71
C LEU A 61 -10.44 8.57 -24.21
N ASN A 62 -9.24 9.15 -24.32
CA ASN A 62 -9.02 10.56 -23.96
C ASN A 62 -9.63 11.56 -24.97
N GLU A 63 -9.98 11.10 -26.17
CA GLU A 63 -10.75 11.88 -27.15
C GLU A 63 -12.26 11.78 -26.87
N TRP A 64 -12.73 10.60 -26.48
CA TRP A 64 -14.13 10.36 -26.16
C TRP A 64 -14.53 10.97 -24.81
N MET A 65 -13.68 10.86 -23.81
CA MET A 65 -13.89 11.36 -22.45
C MET A 65 -13.15 12.69 -22.23
N ASP A 66 -13.38 13.35 -21.09
CA ASP A 66 -12.67 14.57 -20.72
C ASP A 66 -11.27 14.24 -20.14
N PRO A 67 -10.17 14.57 -20.84
CA PRO A 67 -8.81 14.27 -20.38
C PRO A 67 -8.42 15.06 -19.13
N ARG A 68 -9.11 16.15 -18.77
CA ARG A 68 -8.81 16.93 -17.55
C ARG A 68 -9.07 16.12 -16.26
N LEU A 69 -9.90 15.09 -16.36
CA LEU A 69 -10.29 14.19 -15.27
C LEU A 69 -9.59 12.82 -15.33
N ILE A 70 -8.68 12.64 -16.30
CA ILE A 70 -7.95 11.39 -16.53
C ILE A 70 -6.45 11.64 -16.36
N GLU A 71 -5.81 10.80 -15.56
CA GLU A 71 -4.36 10.80 -15.39
C GLU A 71 -3.76 9.55 -15.99
N VAL A 72 -3.04 9.70 -17.10
CA VAL A 72 -2.28 8.60 -17.71
C VAL A 72 -0.88 8.55 -17.10
N ARG A 73 -0.47 7.37 -16.61
CA ARG A 73 0.82 7.12 -15.98
C ARG A 73 1.49 5.91 -16.62
N THR A 74 2.81 6.00 -16.79
CA THR A 74 3.67 4.85 -17.12
C THR A 74 4.66 4.63 -15.99
N PHE A 75 4.98 3.37 -15.71
CA PHE A 75 5.96 2.96 -14.71
C PHE A 75 7.15 2.20 -15.31
N ASP A 76 7.41 2.38 -16.61
CA ASP A 76 8.49 1.69 -17.33
C ASP A 76 9.88 2.13 -16.86
N GLN A 77 10.03 3.42 -16.52
CA GLN A 77 11.27 3.99 -15.97
C GLN A 77 11.08 4.39 -14.50
N GLN A 78 12.13 4.17 -13.71
CA GLN A 78 12.10 4.43 -12.27
C GLN A 78 13.01 5.61 -11.97
N THR A 79 12.49 6.58 -11.25
CA THR A 79 13.28 7.70 -10.70
C THR A 79 14.13 7.23 -9.52
N ASP A 80 15.18 7.97 -9.19
CA ASP A 80 16.01 7.72 -7.99
C ASP A 80 15.16 7.65 -6.72
N GLU A 81 14.12 8.48 -6.65
CA GLU A 81 13.19 8.54 -5.54
C GLU A 81 12.40 7.23 -5.36
N GLU A 82 11.95 6.64 -6.47
CA GLU A 82 11.21 5.36 -6.49
C GLU A 82 12.14 4.17 -6.26
N LEU A 83 13.37 4.22 -6.78
CA LEU A 83 14.40 3.18 -6.58
C LEU A 83 14.89 3.12 -5.13
N ALA A 84 14.87 4.25 -4.43
CA ALA A 84 15.26 4.34 -3.03
C ALA A 84 14.19 3.84 -2.06
N ARG A 85 12.99 3.47 -2.54
CA ARG A 85 11.83 3.06 -1.73
C ARG A 85 11.31 1.67 -2.12
N PRO A 86 10.39 1.07 -1.32
CA PRO A 86 9.76 -0.19 -1.70
C PRO A 86 9.06 -0.09 -3.07
N PRO A 87 9.10 -1.13 -3.93
CA PRO A 87 8.58 -1.05 -5.29
C PRO A 87 7.12 -0.59 -5.39
N ALA A 88 6.28 -0.99 -4.43
CA ALA A 88 4.86 -0.61 -4.41
C ALA A 88 4.63 0.90 -4.21
N TRP A 89 5.57 1.61 -3.58
CA TRP A 89 5.44 3.02 -3.20
C TRP A 89 5.06 3.92 -4.39
N ARG A 90 5.62 3.67 -5.58
CA ARG A 90 5.35 4.46 -6.78
C ARG A 90 3.89 4.40 -7.22
N TYR A 91 3.25 3.24 -7.05
CA TYR A 91 1.86 3.06 -7.45
C TYR A 91 0.96 3.82 -6.50
N TRP A 92 1.22 3.70 -5.20
CA TRP A 92 0.52 4.47 -4.16
C TRP A 92 0.58 5.97 -4.41
N ARG A 93 1.77 6.50 -4.73
CA ARG A 93 1.96 7.92 -5.06
C ARG A 93 1.11 8.40 -6.25
N GLN A 94 0.78 7.52 -7.18
CA GLN A 94 0.08 7.87 -8.42
C GLN A 94 -1.40 7.45 -8.42
N LEU A 95 -1.94 6.96 -7.31
CA LEU A 95 -3.35 6.60 -7.23
C LEU A 95 -4.25 7.83 -7.48
N PRO A 96 -5.24 7.72 -8.37
CA PRO A 96 -6.19 8.80 -8.59
C PRO A 96 -7.05 9.02 -7.35
N ALA A 97 -7.33 10.28 -7.03
CA ALA A 97 -8.26 10.63 -5.96
C ALA A 97 -9.71 10.23 -6.32
N LYS A 98 -10.57 10.11 -5.31
CA LYS A 98 -12.02 9.91 -5.51
C LYS A 98 -12.60 10.95 -6.46
N GLY A 99 -13.39 10.49 -7.43
CA GLY A 99 -13.95 11.31 -8.51
C GLY A 99 -13.03 11.54 -9.71
N ARG A 100 -11.84 10.92 -9.74
CA ARG A 100 -10.89 10.97 -10.87
C ARG A 100 -10.61 9.56 -11.40
N MET A 101 -10.05 9.52 -12.61
CA MET A 101 -9.63 8.29 -13.28
C MET A 101 -8.11 8.26 -13.47
N GLY A 102 -7.50 7.10 -13.23
CA GLY A 102 -6.08 6.85 -13.48
C GLY A 102 -5.89 5.68 -14.43
N ILE A 103 -5.10 5.87 -15.49
CA ILE A 103 -4.78 4.84 -16.49
C ILE A 103 -3.30 4.48 -16.37
N PHE A 104 -2.99 3.22 -16.04
CA PHE A 104 -1.65 2.77 -15.72
C PHE A 104 -1.08 1.80 -16.77
N PHE A 105 -0.07 2.27 -17.51
CA PHE A 105 0.85 1.47 -18.32
C PHE A 105 2.07 1.04 -17.50
N GLY A 106 2.75 -0.04 -17.89
CA GLY A 106 3.97 -0.48 -17.20
C GLY A 106 3.76 -0.88 -15.73
N ASN A 107 2.50 -1.13 -15.35
CA ASN A 107 2.07 -1.40 -13.97
C ASN A 107 2.64 -2.71 -13.39
N TRP A 108 2.23 -3.08 -12.17
CA TRP A 108 2.77 -4.24 -11.46
C TRP A 108 2.70 -5.56 -12.24
N TYR A 109 1.73 -5.73 -13.14
CA TYR A 109 1.65 -6.90 -14.02
C TYR A 109 2.73 -6.90 -15.09
N SER A 110 2.97 -5.76 -15.74
CA SER A 110 4.06 -5.62 -16.71
C SER A 110 5.40 -5.92 -16.06
N GLN A 111 5.65 -5.40 -14.85
CA GLN A 111 6.90 -5.63 -14.11
C GLN A 111 7.11 -7.12 -13.80
N MET A 112 6.11 -7.81 -13.21
CA MET A 112 6.27 -9.22 -12.84
C MET A 112 6.41 -10.14 -14.06
N LEU A 113 5.68 -9.85 -15.14
CA LEU A 113 5.76 -10.60 -16.39
C LEU A 113 7.11 -10.39 -17.07
N GLN A 114 7.56 -9.15 -17.22
CA GLN A 114 8.87 -8.86 -17.80
C GLN A 114 9.99 -9.50 -16.99
N SER A 115 9.98 -9.37 -15.66
CA SER A 115 10.99 -10.02 -14.82
C SER A 115 10.97 -11.53 -14.94
N ARG A 116 9.80 -12.16 -15.08
CA ARG A 116 9.73 -13.61 -15.26
C ARG A 116 10.19 -14.03 -16.66
N VAL A 117 9.73 -13.37 -17.71
CA VAL A 117 10.02 -13.71 -19.11
C VAL A 117 11.52 -13.63 -19.41
N HIS A 118 12.20 -12.66 -18.80
CA HIS A 118 13.65 -12.48 -18.87
C HIS A 118 14.42 -13.26 -17.79
N ASP A 119 13.77 -14.22 -17.13
CA ASP A 119 14.35 -15.13 -16.13
C ASP A 119 15.06 -14.42 -14.95
N GLN A 120 14.69 -13.16 -14.66
CA GLN A 120 15.19 -12.37 -13.52
C GLN A 120 14.61 -12.88 -12.19
N ILE A 121 13.41 -13.47 -12.25
CA ILE A 121 12.74 -14.11 -11.10
C ILE A 121 12.30 -15.53 -11.46
N LYS A 122 12.25 -16.39 -10.45
CA LYS A 122 11.74 -17.77 -10.58
C LYS A 122 10.23 -17.82 -10.35
N ASP A 123 9.61 -18.95 -10.71
CA ASP A 123 8.17 -19.20 -10.54
C ASP A 123 7.64 -18.90 -9.14
N ALA A 124 8.35 -19.31 -8.09
CA ALA A 124 7.94 -19.04 -6.71
C ALA A 124 7.84 -17.54 -6.41
N ARG A 125 8.73 -16.72 -6.98
CA ARG A 125 8.69 -15.26 -6.83
C ARG A 125 7.58 -14.64 -7.69
N LEU A 126 7.30 -15.19 -8.87
CA LEU A 126 6.13 -14.78 -9.67
C LEU A 126 4.83 -15.06 -8.91
N ASP A 127 4.68 -16.25 -8.32
CA ASP A 127 3.47 -16.59 -7.56
C ASP A 127 3.26 -15.69 -6.34
N GLN A 128 4.34 -15.30 -5.67
CA GLN A 128 4.29 -14.30 -4.60
C GLN A 128 3.84 -12.94 -5.13
N ALA A 129 4.36 -12.50 -6.28
CA ALA A 129 3.94 -11.24 -6.91
C ALA A 129 2.48 -11.26 -7.35
N ILE A 130 1.99 -12.38 -7.90
CA ILE A 130 0.58 -12.60 -8.27
C ILE A 130 -0.31 -12.49 -7.04
N ALA A 131 0.04 -13.18 -5.95
CA ALA A 131 -0.73 -13.13 -4.71
C ALA A 131 -0.71 -11.73 -4.08
N GLY A 132 0.42 -11.04 -4.12
CA GLY A 132 0.52 -9.66 -3.63
C GLY A 132 -0.31 -8.66 -4.45
N ALA A 133 -0.33 -8.81 -5.79
CA ALA A 133 -1.16 -7.98 -6.65
C ALA A 133 -2.67 -8.19 -6.39
N GLU A 134 -3.08 -9.44 -6.17
CA GLU A 134 -4.48 -9.74 -5.86
C GLU A 134 -4.94 -9.14 -4.52
N ARG A 135 -4.10 -9.22 -3.47
CA ARG A 135 -4.39 -8.58 -2.18
C ARG A 135 -4.39 -7.07 -2.25
N LEU A 136 -3.49 -6.47 -3.02
CA LEU A 136 -3.49 -5.03 -3.29
C LEU A 136 -4.79 -4.60 -3.96
N GLU A 137 -5.18 -5.26 -5.06
CA GLU A 137 -6.41 -4.94 -5.77
C GLU A 137 -7.64 -5.16 -4.90
N LYS A 138 -7.68 -6.24 -4.12
CA LYS A 138 -8.74 -6.48 -3.15
C LYS A 138 -8.89 -5.33 -2.16
N MET A 139 -7.79 -4.92 -1.52
CA MET A 139 -7.79 -3.81 -0.56
C MET A 139 -8.22 -2.49 -1.23
N LEU A 140 -7.77 -2.21 -2.46
CA LEU A 140 -8.21 -1.02 -3.20
C LEU A 140 -9.72 -1.06 -3.50
N CYS A 141 -10.26 -2.19 -3.92
CA CYS A 141 -11.69 -2.37 -4.15
C CYS A 141 -12.51 -2.33 -2.86
N ASP A 142 -12.01 -2.91 -1.77
CA ASP A 142 -12.64 -2.85 -0.44
C ASP A 142 -12.67 -1.40 0.10
N GLU A 143 -11.67 -0.57 -0.26
CA GLU A 143 -11.66 0.90 -0.02
C GLU A 143 -12.52 1.70 -1.02
N GLY A 144 -13.13 1.01 -1.99
CA GLY A 144 -14.12 1.54 -2.92
C GLY A 144 -13.64 1.76 -4.36
N ALA A 145 -12.38 1.46 -4.71
CA ALA A 145 -11.87 1.67 -6.07
C ALA A 145 -12.59 0.77 -7.09
N LEU A 146 -12.96 1.37 -8.24
CA LEU A 146 -13.40 0.63 -9.41
C LEU A 146 -12.19 0.31 -10.30
N ILE A 147 -11.84 -0.97 -10.43
CA ILE A 147 -10.66 -1.40 -11.17
C ILE A 147 -11.07 -2.11 -12.46
N PHE A 148 -10.59 -1.61 -13.60
CA PHE A 148 -10.66 -2.27 -14.89
C PHE A 148 -9.28 -2.79 -15.29
N LYS A 149 -9.21 -4.01 -15.81
CA LYS A 149 -7.95 -4.61 -16.27
C LYS A 149 -8.12 -5.11 -17.69
N PHE A 150 -7.42 -4.49 -18.64
CA PHE A 150 -7.50 -4.83 -20.05
C PHE A 150 -6.22 -5.52 -20.50
N TRP A 151 -6.38 -6.70 -21.09
CA TRP A 151 -5.32 -7.42 -21.79
C TRP A 151 -5.57 -7.34 -23.29
N PHE A 152 -4.79 -6.53 -23.99
CA PHE A 152 -4.85 -6.43 -25.45
C PHE A 152 -4.07 -7.60 -26.06
N HIS A 153 -4.75 -8.38 -26.91
CA HIS A 153 -4.22 -9.62 -27.42
C HIS A 153 -4.02 -9.60 -28.93
N LEU A 154 -2.95 -10.25 -29.38
CA LEU A 154 -2.73 -10.65 -30.76
C LEU A 154 -2.18 -12.06 -30.72
N SER A 155 -2.66 -12.94 -31.60
CA SER A 155 -2.03 -14.23 -31.81
C SER A 155 -0.61 -14.04 -32.35
N LYS A 156 0.26 -15.04 -32.17
CA LYS A 156 1.65 -14.99 -32.66
C LYS A 156 1.72 -14.64 -34.15
N LYS A 157 0.79 -15.18 -34.94
CA LYS A 157 0.68 -14.92 -36.38
C LYS A 157 0.27 -13.47 -36.65
N GLN A 158 -0.75 -12.97 -35.97
CA GLN A 158 -1.24 -11.60 -36.13
C GLN A 158 -0.18 -10.56 -35.72
N MET A 159 0.52 -10.79 -34.60
CA MET A 159 1.61 -9.93 -34.15
C MET A 159 2.75 -9.86 -35.18
N LYS A 160 3.23 -11.01 -35.68
CA LYS A 160 4.28 -11.03 -36.72
C LYS A 160 3.84 -10.33 -38.01
N ALA A 161 2.60 -10.54 -38.44
CA ALA A 161 2.06 -9.87 -39.62
C ALA A 161 2.02 -8.35 -39.43
N ARG A 162 1.61 -7.87 -38.24
CA ARG A 162 1.55 -6.46 -37.91
C ARG A 162 2.94 -5.81 -37.84
N LEU A 163 3.91 -6.47 -37.22
CA LEU A 163 5.29 -5.98 -37.16
C LEU A 163 5.88 -5.80 -38.56
N LYS A 164 5.65 -6.78 -39.44
CA LYS A 164 6.08 -6.70 -40.83
C LYS A 164 5.40 -5.52 -41.56
N ALA A 165 4.07 -5.42 -41.45
CA ALA A 165 3.31 -4.35 -42.12
C ALA A 165 3.71 -2.94 -41.66
N LEU A 166 3.98 -2.75 -40.36
CA LEU A 166 4.44 -1.46 -39.83
C LEU A 166 5.90 -1.16 -40.19
N ALA A 167 6.76 -2.18 -40.31
CA ALA A 167 8.16 -1.99 -40.69
C ALA A 167 8.28 -1.52 -42.14
N ASP A 168 7.39 -2.02 -43.00
CA ASP A 168 7.31 -1.68 -44.41
C ASP A 168 6.59 -0.33 -44.65
N ASP A 169 6.02 0.31 -43.62
CA ASP A 169 5.31 1.60 -43.72
C ASP A 169 6.24 2.80 -43.40
N PRO A 170 6.60 3.63 -44.41
CA PRO A 170 7.51 4.76 -44.21
C PRO A 170 6.96 5.84 -43.27
N LEU A 171 5.63 5.96 -43.12
CA LEU A 171 4.99 6.99 -42.31
C LEU A 171 4.78 6.55 -40.86
N HIS A 172 4.77 5.24 -40.60
CA HIS A 172 4.42 4.67 -39.30
C HIS A 172 5.44 3.70 -38.71
N SER A 173 6.54 3.42 -39.41
CA SER A 173 7.63 2.54 -38.93
C SER A 173 8.26 2.99 -37.61
N TRP A 174 8.30 4.31 -37.35
CA TRP A 174 8.75 4.88 -36.06
C TRP A 174 7.90 4.44 -34.86
N ARG A 175 6.70 3.88 -35.09
CA ARG A 175 5.83 3.34 -34.02
C ARG A 175 6.29 1.97 -33.53
N ILE A 176 7.18 1.28 -34.26
CA ILE A 176 7.75 0.02 -33.80
C ILE A 176 8.88 0.32 -32.82
N SER A 177 8.71 -0.14 -31.59
CA SER A 177 9.77 -0.09 -30.59
C SER A 177 10.70 -1.30 -30.73
N PRO A 178 11.98 -1.20 -30.32
CA PRO A 178 12.86 -2.36 -30.19
C PRO A 178 12.29 -3.45 -29.27
N LEU A 179 11.44 -3.08 -28.31
CA LEU A 179 10.77 -4.01 -27.40
C LEU A 179 9.74 -4.88 -28.15
N ASP A 180 9.16 -4.39 -29.24
CA ASP A 180 8.15 -5.13 -30.00
C ASP A 180 8.79 -6.32 -30.72
N TRP A 181 10.00 -6.14 -31.26
CA TRP A 181 10.80 -7.21 -31.85
C TRP A 181 11.29 -8.20 -30.80
N GLN A 182 11.78 -7.73 -29.65
CA GLN A 182 12.18 -8.58 -28.54
C GLN A 182 11.01 -9.41 -27.97
N GLN A 183 9.82 -8.81 -27.91
CA GLN A 183 8.63 -9.54 -27.49
C GLN A 183 8.24 -10.62 -28.50
N SER A 184 8.52 -10.43 -29.80
CA SER A 184 8.25 -11.45 -30.80
C SER A 184 9.04 -12.75 -30.57
N GLU A 185 10.26 -12.64 -30.04
CA GLU A 185 11.12 -13.76 -29.67
C GLU A 185 10.65 -14.44 -28.37
N THR A 186 10.12 -13.64 -27.45
CA THR A 186 9.70 -14.10 -26.11
C THR A 186 8.19 -14.35 -26.00
N TYR A 187 7.45 -14.24 -27.11
CA TYR A 187 5.98 -14.29 -27.14
C TYR A 187 5.42 -15.48 -26.39
N ASP A 188 5.89 -16.70 -26.71
CA ASP A 188 5.35 -17.94 -26.12
C ASP A 188 5.51 -17.96 -24.59
N LYS A 189 6.64 -17.47 -24.07
CA LYS A 189 6.84 -17.30 -22.62
C LYS A 189 5.89 -16.25 -22.06
N PHE A 190 5.75 -15.11 -22.75
CA PHE A 190 4.92 -14.00 -22.31
C PHE A 190 3.44 -14.39 -22.20
N VAL A 191 2.87 -15.07 -23.21
CA VAL A 191 1.50 -15.58 -23.12
C VAL A 191 1.37 -16.70 -22.09
N HIS A 192 2.34 -17.62 -22.00
CA HIS A 192 2.31 -18.69 -21.01
C HIS A 192 2.23 -18.16 -19.56
N PHE A 193 3.09 -17.20 -19.20
CA PHE A 193 3.02 -16.58 -17.87
C PHE A 193 1.84 -15.61 -17.74
N GLY A 194 1.45 -14.93 -18.82
CA GLY A 194 0.25 -14.10 -18.88
C GLY A 194 -1.00 -14.87 -18.50
N GLU A 195 -1.20 -16.07 -19.06
CA GLU A 195 -2.35 -16.93 -18.74
C GLU A 195 -2.38 -17.29 -17.24
N ARG A 196 -1.22 -17.62 -16.66
CA ARG A 196 -1.11 -17.90 -15.22
C ARG A 196 -1.49 -16.69 -14.37
N VAL A 197 -1.01 -15.49 -14.73
CA VAL A 197 -1.32 -14.23 -14.04
C VAL A 197 -2.82 -13.93 -14.13
N LEU A 198 -3.37 -13.89 -15.35
CA LEU A 198 -4.78 -13.57 -15.60
C LEU A 198 -5.72 -14.52 -14.87
N ARG A 199 -5.46 -15.84 -14.95
CA ARG A 199 -6.28 -16.84 -14.25
C ARG A 199 -6.28 -16.63 -12.75
N ARG A 200 -5.15 -16.23 -12.16
CA ARG A 200 -5.01 -16.10 -10.70
C ARG A 200 -5.41 -14.75 -10.17
N THR A 201 -5.55 -13.71 -11.01
CA THR A 201 -5.98 -12.38 -10.57
C THR A 201 -7.25 -11.86 -11.22
N SER A 202 -7.90 -12.61 -12.12
CA SER A 202 -9.27 -12.29 -12.52
C SER A 202 -10.21 -12.64 -11.36
N ARG A 203 -10.96 -11.66 -10.87
CA ARG A 203 -11.86 -11.77 -9.72
C ARG A 203 -13.15 -11.03 -10.03
N ASP A 204 -14.24 -11.42 -9.39
CA ASP A 204 -15.56 -10.82 -9.64
C ASP A 204 -15.58 -9.31 -9.35
N TYR A 205 -14.78 -8.84 -8.39
CA TYR A 205 -14.65 -7.41 -8.05
C TYR A 205 -13.69 -6.64 -8.96
N ALA A 206 -12.84 -7.32 -9.74
CA ALA A 206 -11.88 -6.72 -10.66
C ALA A 206 -11.50 -7.76 -11.74
N PRO A 207 -12.33 -7.98 -12.77
CA PRO A 207 -12.07 -9.00 -13.78
C PRO A 207 -10.98 -8.56 -14.77
N TRP A 208 -10.36 -9.54 -15.43
CA TRP A 208 -9.58 -9.30 -16.64
C TRP A 208 -10.47 -9.37 -17.87
N HIS A 209 -10.36 -8.35 -18.73
CA HIS A 209 -10.99 -8.31 -20.04
C HIS A 209 -9.92 -8.53 -21.12
N VAL A 210 -9.94 -9.70 -21.76
CA VAL A 210 -9.06 -10.04 -22.87
C VAL A 210 -9.70 -9.50 -24.16
N ILE A 211 -9.04 -8.53 -24.80
CA ILE A 211 -9.56 -7.82 -25.98
C ILE A 211 -8.69 -8.19 -27.18
N GLU A 212 -9.29 -8.76 -28.24
CA GLU A 212 -8.58 -8.96 -29.51
C GLU A 212 -8.22 -7.60 -30.12
N GLY A 213 -6.92 -7.40 -30.37
CA GLY A 213 -6.33 -6.11 -30.74
C GLY A 213 -6.20 -5.89 -32.25
N VAL A 214 -6.62 -6.85 -33.08
CA VAL A 214 -6.48 -6.78 -34.55
C VAL A 214 -7.23 -5.60 -35.12
N ASP A 215 -8.55 -5.58 -34.91
CA ASP A 215 -9.43 -4.55 -35.46
C ASP A 215 -9.51 -3.32 -34.52
N PRO A 216 -9.15 -2.11 -35.00
CA PRO A 216 -9.18 -0.90 -34.19
C PRO A 216 -10.58 -0.51 -33.71
N ASN A 217 -11.60 -0.74 -34.53
CA ASN A 217 -12.98 -0.37 -34.22
C ASN A 217 -13.53 -1.25 -33.11
N TYR A 218 -13.36 -2.57 -33.25
CA TYR A 218 -13.73 -3.55 -32.25
C TYR A 218 -13.09 -3.27 -30.90
N ARG A 219 -11.75 -3.14 -30.84
CA ARG A 219 -11.06 -2.96 -29.56
C ARG A 219 -11.45 -1.64 -28.88
N GLY A 220 -11.59 -0.55 -29.64
CA GLY A 220 -11.99 0.75 -29.12
C GLY A 220 -13.41 0.72 -28.56
N LEU A 221 -14.37 0.21 -29.34
CA LEU A 221 -15.77 0.16 -28.95
C LEU A 221 -16.00 -0.79 -27.77
N THR A 222 -15.32 -1.95 -27.76
CA THR A 222 -15.43 -2.94 -26.68
C THR A 222 -14.93 -2.40 -25.35
N VAL A 223 -13.75 -1.77 -25.35
CA VAL A 223 -13.20 -1.14 -24.13
C VAL A 223 -14.11 -0.01 -23.63
N GLY A 224 -14.59 0.86 -24.52
CA GLY A 224 -15.51 1.94 -24.16
C GLY A 224 -16.82 1.43 -23.56
N LYS A 225 -17.42 0.38 -24.13
CA LYS A 225 -18.65 -0.24 -23.61
C LYS A 225 -18.45 -0.86 -22.21
N ILE A 226 -17.35 -1.59 -22.01
CA ILE A 226 -17.03 -2.19 -20.70
C ILE A 226 -16.86 -1.10 -19.63
N LEU A 227 -16.15 -0.02 -19.98
CA LEU A 227 -15.97 1.12 -19.07
C LEU A 227 -17.31 1.78 -18.73
N LEU A 228 -18.16 2.03 -19.73
CA LEU A 228 -19.47 2.64 -19.53
C LEU A 228 -20.33 1.78 -18.61
N GLU A 229 -20.45 0.48 -18.90
CA GLU A 229 -21.27 -0.45 -18.10
C GLU A 229 -20.78 -0.51 -16.65
N GLY A 230 -19.47 -0.69 -16.44
CA GLY A 230 -18.90 -0.75 -15.09
C GLY A 230 -19.08 0.55 -14.31
N LEU A 231 -18.92 1.71 -14.97
CA LEU A 231 -19.14 3.03 -14.36
C LEU A 231 -20.61 3.24 -13.99
N GLN A 232 -21.54 2.97 -14.90
CA GLN A 232 -22.97 3.09 -14.65
C GLN A 232 -23.41 2.21 -13.47
N ASN A 233 -22.93 0.96 -13.43
CA ASN A 233 -23.24 0.03 -12.35
C ASN A 233 -22.67 0.54 -11.02
N ALA A 234 -21.43 1.02 -10.99
CA ALA A 234 -20.80 1.54 -9.79
C ALA A 234 -21.48 2.82 -9.28
N LEU A 235 -21.85 3.76 -10.16
CA LEU A 235 -22.50 5.02 -9.82
C LEU A 235 -23.90 4.85 -9.24
N LYS A 236 -24.66 3.84 -9.70
CA LYS A 236 -25.99 3.48 -9.18
C LYS A 236 -25.95 2.89 -7.77
N LEU A 237 -24.81 2.35 -7.31
CA LEU A 237 -24.72 1.76 -5.98
C LEU A 237 -24.83 2.84 -4.89
N PRO A 238 -25.70 2.66 -3.88
CA PRO A 238 -25.84 3.63 -2.80
C PRO A 238 -24.55 3.77 -1.99
N LYS A 239 -24.30 5.00 -1.54
CA LYS A 239 -23.14 5.33 -0.68
C LYS A 239 -23.17 4.48 0.59
N GLY A 240 -22.08 3.78 0.88
CA GLY A 240 -21.90 3.09 2.17
C GLY A 240 -22.49 1.69 2.27
N LYS A 241 -22.95 1.05 1.17
CA LYS A 241 -23.12 -0.41 1.19
C LYS A 241 -21.74 -1.07 1.29
N ALA A 242 -21.31 -1.33 2.53
CA ALA A 242 -20.22 -2.25 2.80
C ALA A 242 -20.52 -3.57 2.07
N SER A 243 -19.48 -4.20 1.53
CA SER A 243 -19.55 -5.58 1.08
C SER A 243 -20.31 -6.39 2.14
N GLY A 244 -21.33 -7.16 1.72
CA GLY A 244 -22.29 -7.85 2.61
C GLY A 244 -21.68 -8.96 3.48
N MET A 245 -20.38 -8.92 3.75
CA MET A 245 -19.70 -9.81 4.68
C MET A 245 -19.84 -9.27 6.09
N ASN A 246 -20.55 -10.02 6.93
CA ASN A 246 -20.49 -9.84 8.36
C ASN A 246 -19.10 -10.28 8.85
N PRO A 247 -18.40 -9.43 9.63
CA PRO A 247 -17.11 -9.83 10.18
C PRO A 247 -17.28 -11.05 11.08
N ALA A 248 -16.33 -11.98 11.01
CA ALA A 248 -16.28 -13.11 11.93
C ALA A 248 -16.16 -12.60 13.38
N PRO A 249 -16.83 -13.24 14.35
CA PRO A 249 -16.73 -12.83 15.74
C PRO A 249 -15.28 -12.95 16.22
N LEU A 250 -14.84 -11.97 17.00
CA LEU A 250 -13.57 -12.04 17.71
C LEU A 250 -13.70 -12.94 18.94
N ILE A 251 -12.59 -13.58 19.32
CA ILE A 251 -12.54 -14.36 20.57
C ILE A 251 -12.62 -13.35 21.72
N ALA A 252 -13.77 -13.31 22.39
CA ALA A 252 -13.84 -12.64 23.69
C ALA A 252 -13.09 -13.49 24.72
N SER A 253 -12.21 -12.87 25.51
CA SER A 253 -11.56 -13.56 26.61
C SER A 253 -12.60 -13.99 27.64
N VAL A 254 -12.83 -15.30 27.73
CA VAL A 254 -13.81 -15.91 28.66
C VAL A 254 -13.33 -15.82 30.11
N ASP A 255 -12.00 -15.88 30.32
CA ASP A 255 -11.36 -15.80 31.64
C ASP A 255 -10.90 -14.38 32.01
N GLN A 256 -11.25 -13.39 31.17
CA GLN A 256 -10.87 -11.98 31.26
C GLN A 256 -9.37 -11.70 31.33
N LYS A 257 -8.49 -12.68 31.04
CA LYS A 257 -7.05 -12.45 30.96
C LYS A 257 -6.70 -11.71 29.68
N SER A 258 -5.82 -10.73 29.78
CA SER A 258 -5.24 -10.04 28.63
C SER A 258 -3.72 -10.16 28.62
N LEU A 259 -3.14 -10.08 27.42
CA LEU A 259 -1.69 -9.98 27.24
C LEU A 259 -1.11 -8.78 28.01
N LEU A 260 -1.84 -7.68 28.09
CA LEU A 260 -1.43 -6.50 28.84
C LEU A 260 -1.36 -6.75 30.35
N ASP A 261 -2.19 -7.62 30.91
CA ASP A 261 -2.16 -7.95 32.35
C ASP A 261 -0.95 -8.80 32.71
N SER A 262 -0.33 -9.47 31.74
CA SER A 262 0.84 -10.30 31.99
C SER A 262 2.14 -9.49 32.11
N LEU A 263 2.08 -8.17 31.86
CA LEU A 263 3.23 -7.28 31.95
C LEU A 263 3.57 -6.96 33.41
N ASP A 264 4.85 -7.07 33.74
CA ASP A 264 5.38 -6.56 35.00
C ASP A 264 5.57 -5.03 34.92
N LEU A 265 4.50 -4.30 35.22
CA LEU A 265 4.52 -2.83 35.23
C LEU A 265 5.27 -2.23 36.44
N SER A 266 5.84 -3.06 37.33
CA SER A 266 6.67 -2.60 38.45
C SER A 266 8.12 -2.31 38.06
N LEU A 267 8.54 -2.73 36.85
CA LEU A 267 9.89 -2.52 36.32
C LEU A 267 10.23 -1.02 36.30
N ARG A 268 11.40 -0.71 36.86
CA ARG A 268 11.88 0.65 37.05
C ARG A 268 13.40 0.70 36.94
N LEU A 269 13.91 1.86 36.56
CA LEU A 269 15.34 2.12 36.52
C LEU A 269 15.67 3.28 37.47
N ASP A 270 16.71 3.11 38.28
CA ASP A 270 17.21 4.23 39.08
C ASP A 270 17.80 5.33 38.18
N LYS A 271 18.12 6.46 38.79
CA LYS A 271 18.53 7.64 38.04
C LYS A 271 19.92 7.47 37.40
N ASP A 272 20.86 6.90 38.14
CA ASP A 272 22.26 6.86 37.73
C ASP A 272 22.45 5.77 36.66
N ASP A 273 21.83 4.61 36.86
CA ASP A 273 21.72 3.54 35.86
C ASP A 273 21.06 4.03 34.57
N TYR A 274 20.01 4.86 34.70
CA TYR A 274 19.34 5.44 33.53
C TYR A 274 20.25 6.37 32.75
N GLU A 275 21.01 7.23 33.42
CA GLU A 275 21.89 8.18 32.74
C GLU A 275 23.02 7.45 32.01
N GLU A 276 23.63 6.43 32.63
CA GLU A 276 24.66 5.61 32.01
C GLU A 276 24.14 4.80 30.81
N GLN A 277 23.02 4.08 30.99
CA GLN A 277 22.44 3.25 29.93
C GLN A 277 21.91 4.11 28.78
N LEU A 278 21.38 5.31 29.06
CA LEU A 278 20.91 6.21 28.02
C LEU A 278 22.05 6.62 27.10
N ILE A 279 23.19 7.08 27.66
CA ILE A 279 24.36 7.48 26.88
C ILE A 279 24.85 6.31 26.03
N THR A 280 24.95 5.13 26.63
CA THR A 280 25.44 3.92 25.96
C THR A 280 24.55 3.52 24.78
N GLU A 281 23.23 3.41 24.99
CA GLU A 281 22.31 2.98 23.95
C GLU A 281 22.12 4.04 22.86
N GLN A 282 22.21 5.34 23.20
CA GLN A 282 22.19 6.42 22.21
C GLN A 282 23.46 6.42 21.35
N ALA A 283 24.65 6.23 21.95
CA ALA A 283 25.90 6.13 21.20
C ALA A 283 25.89 4.92 20.25
N ARG A 284 25.37 3.78 20.73
CA ARG A 284 25.17 2.58 19.92
C ARG A 284 24.19 2.82 18.76
N PHE A 285 23.04 3.43 19.01
CA PHE A 285 22.05 3.74 17.99
C PHE A 285 22.61 4.68 16.92
N SER A 286 23.30 5.74 17.35
CA SER A 286 24.01 6.67 16.46
C SER A 286 25.05 5.96 15.58
N GLY A 287 25.81 5.02 16.16
CA GLY A 287 26.78 4.21 15.44
C GLY A 287 26.14 3.32 14.38
N LEU A 288 25.05 2.61 14.73
CA LEU A 288 24.32 1.73 13.82
C LEU A 288 23.66 2.51 12.67
N MET A 289 23.08 3.68 12.95
CA MET A 289 22.49 4.54 11.92
C MET A 289 23.53 5.14 10.95
N ARG A 290 24.79 5.31 11.38
CA ARG A 290 25.91 5.76 10.53
C ARG A 290 26.63 4.61 9.80
N ASP A 291 26.32 3.37 10.13
CA ASP A 291 26.95 2.21 9.50
C ASP A 291 26.63 2.17 8.00
N LYS A 292 27.64 1.85 7.17
CA LYS A 292 27.49 1.73 5.72
C LYS A 292 26.39 0.74 5.30
N ARG A 293 26.08 -0.24 6.13
CA ARG A 293 25.01 -1.24 5.91
C ARG A 293 23.63 -0.58 5.86
N MET A 294 23.42 0.56 6.52
CA MET A 294 22.18 1.33 6.40
C MET A 294 21.88 1.78 4.97
N ARG A 295 22.86 1.87 4.06
CA ARG A 295 22.59 2.19 2.64
C ARG A 295 21.72 1.14 1.93
N LYS A 296 21.64 -0.08 2.47
CA LYS A 296 20.77 -1.15 1.97
C LYS A 296 19.42 -1.23 2.69
N HIS A 297 19.25 -0.44 3.75
CA HIS A 297 18.11 -0.52 4.66
C HIS A 297 17.45 0.86 4.82
N ALA A 298 16.27 0.89 5.39
CA ALA A 298 15.70 2.09 5.99
C ALA A 298 15.16 1.69 7.37
N LEU A 299 14.83 2.64 8.23
CA LEU A 299 14.23 2.35 9.53
C LEU A 299 12.85 3.01 9.64
N VAL A 300 11.88 2.26 10.15
CA VAL A 300 10.55 2.74 10.52
C VAL A 300 10.30 2.31 11.95
N SER A 301 9.93 3.27 12.80
CA SER A 301 9.47 2.98 14.17
C SER A 301 8.06 3.50 14.38
N VAL A 302 7.23 2.69 15.02
CA VAL A 302 5.82 2.99 15.32
C VAL A 302 5.65 3.10 16.82
N PHE A 303 5.07 4.20 17.28
CA PHE A 303 4.76 4.44 18.68
C PHE A 303 3.25 4.55 18.90
N GLU A 304 2.69 3.50 19.50
CA GLU A 304 1.35 3.47 20.07
C GLU A 304 1.45 3.30 21.60
N GLY A 305 0.32 3.42 22.29
CA GLY A 305 0.25 3.27 23.74
C GLY A 305 -0.82 4.15 24.36
N ASN A 306 -1.13 3.91 25.64
CA ASN A 306 -2.15 4.67 26.35
C ASN A 306 -1.87 6.18 26.30
N ASP A 307 -2.93 6.97 26.45
CA ASP A 307 -2.77 8.41 26.68
C ASP A 307 -1.99 8.63 27.97
N ALA A 308 -1.09 9.62 27.92
CA ALA A 308 -0.04 9.86 28.91
C ALA A 308 1.01 8.76 29.17
N ALA A 309 1.08 7.67 28.38
CA ALA A 309 2.11 6.63 28.52
C ALA A 309 3.56 7.13 28.33
N GLY A 310 3.75 8.21 27.56
CA GLY A 310 5.06 8.87 27.43
C GLY A 310 5.74 8.73 26.06
N LYS A 311 4.97 8.39 25.00
CA LYS A 311 5.42 8.27 23.60
C LYS A 311 6.38 9.37 23.17
N GLY A 312 5.94 10.63 23.17
CA GLY A 312 6.79 11.77 22.78
C GLY A 312 8.07 11.92 23.61
N GLY A 313 8.07 11.49 24.87
CA GLY A 313 9.27 11.47 25.71
C GLY A 313 10.29 10.41 25.26
N ALA A 314 9.83 9.22 24.88
CA ALA A 314 10.66 8.16 24.31
C ALA A 314 11.20 8.55 22.93
N ILE A 315 10.33 9.04 22.03
CA ILE A 315 10.71 9.54 20.70
C ILE A 315 11.80 10.61 20.81
N ARG A 316 11.66 11.56 21.73
CA ARG A 316 12.68 12.61 21.94
C ARG A 316 14.04 12.06 22.36
N ARG A 317 14.10 10.95 23.11
CA ARG A 317 15.37 10.31 23.47
C ARG A 317 16.00 9.57 22.30
N VAL A 318 15.19 8.97 21.44
CA VAL A 318 15.67 8.38 20.18
C VAL A 318 16.23 9.48 19.26
N ALA A 319 15.45 10.54 19.02
CA ALA A 319 15.86 11.66 18.19
C ALA A 319 17.13 12.37 18.71
N ALA A 320 17.31 12.49 20.03
CA ALA A 320 18.50 13.10 20.62
C ALA A 320 19.81 12.35 20.34
N ALA A 321 19.76 11.10 19.87
CA ALA A 321 20.95 10.34 19.48
C ALA A 321 21.44 10.64 18.05
N LEU A 322 20.65 11.37 17.25
CA LEU A 322 20.86 11.55 15.81
C LEU A 322 20.86 13.03 15.41
N ASP A 323 21.50 13.31 14.28
CA ASP A 323 21.31 14.60 13.59
C ASP A 323 19.89 14.67 13.00
N PRO A 324 19.17 15.82 13.09
CA PRO A 324 17.82 15.97 12.54
C PRO A 324 17.68 15.65 11.05
N ARG A 325 18.77 15.70 10.27
CA ARG A 325 18.76 15.31 8.84
C ARG A 325 18.62 13.81 8.63
N GLN A 326 18.86 12.99 9.67
CA GLN A 326 18.82 11.54 9.57
C GLN A 326 17.42 10.96 9.80
N TYR A 327 16.49 11.74 10.35
CA TYR A 327 15.17 11.26 10.72
C TYR A 327 14.03 12.20 10.31
N HIS A 328 12.83 11.61 10.19
CA HIS A 328 11.59 12.34 10.02
C HIS A 328 10.57 11.83 11.05
N ILE A 329 10.06 12.72 11.91
CA ILE A 329 9.01 12.39 12.88
C ILE A 329 7.67 12.82 12.28
N VAL A 330 6.74 11.87 12.20
CA VAL A 330 5.41 12.03 11.62
C VAL A 330 4.37 11.83 12.72
N PRO A 331 3.84 12.91 13.32
CA PRO A 331 2.68 12.82 14.18
C PRO A 331 1.43 12.55 13.34
N ILE A 332 0.78 11.41 13.55
CA ILE A 332 -0.44 11.04 12.83
C ILE A 332 -1.66 11.58 13.58
N ALA A 333 -2.47 12.36 12.85
CA ALA A 333 -3.70 12.96 13.32
C ALA A 333 -4.89 12.54 12.44
N ALA A 334 -6.04 13.20 12.63
CA ALA A 334 -7.18 13.06 11.74
C ALA A 334 -6.76 13.37 10.29
N PRO A 335 -7.27 12.63 9.29
CA PRO A 335 -6.84 12.83 7.91
C PRO A 335 -7.10 14.22 7.38
N SER A 336 -6.24 14.69 6.48
CA SER A 336 -6.56 15.84 5.61
C SER A 336 -7.64 15.49 4.59
N GLU A 337 -8.13 16.50 3.85
CA GLU A 337 -9.08 16.27 2.76
C GLU A 337 -8.48 15.38 1.65
N ASP A 338 -7.24 15.65 1.26
CA ASP A 338 -6.51 14.85 0.26
C ASP A 338 -6.32 13.40 0.72
N GLU A 339 -6.04 13.18 2.00
CA GLU A 339 -5.89 11.83 2.57
C GLU A 339 -7.23 11.08 2.61
N ARG A 340 -8.36 11.77 2.85
CA ARG A 340 -9.72 11.16 2.77
C ARG A 340 -10.13 10.83 1.34
N ALA A 341 -9.57 11.53 0.36
CA ALA A 341 -9.80 11.29 -1.05
C ALA A 341 -9.06 10.04 -1.57
N GLN A 342 -8.23 9.40 -0.74
CA GLN A 342 -7.40 8.25 -1.08
C GLN A 342 -7.75 7.03 -0.19
N PRO A 343 -7.31 5.81 -0.56
CA PRO A 343 -7.40 4.64 0.30
C PRO A 343 -6.57 4.82 1.58
N TYR A 344 -6.99 4.20 2.69
CA TYR A 344 -6.43 4.40 4.02
C TYR A 344 -4.91 4.40 4.12
N LEU A 345 -4.27 3.36 3.57
CA LEU A 345 -2.83 3.18 3.69
C LEU A 345 -2.01 4.20 2.89
N TRP A 346 -2.65 4.94 1.96
CA TRP A 346 -1.98 5.91 1.09
C TRP A 346 -1.20 6.94 1.90
N ARG A 347 -1.80 7.50 2.96
CA ARG A 347 -1.17 8.55 3.76
C ARG A 347 0.11 8.10 4.45
N PHE A 348 0.19 6.82 4.80
CA PHE A 348 1.38 6.24 5.44
C PHE A 348 2.44 5.88 4.41
N TRP A 349 2.03 5.33 3.25
CA TRP A 349 2.92 5.09 2.12
C TRP A 349 3.66 6.36 1.70
N GLN A 350 3.00 7.53 1.67
CA GLN A 350 3.65 8.82 1.36
C GLN A 350 4.80 9.18 2.31
N LYS A 351 4.84 8.60 3.52
CA LYS A 351 5.82 8.92 4.57
C LYS A 351 6.89 7.85 4.77
N ILE A 352 6.90 6.82 3.92
CA ILE A 352 7.90 5.75 4.00
C ILE A 352 9.28 6.28 3.59
N PRO A 353 10.32 6.01 4.41
CA PRO A 353 11.65 6.55 4.20
C PRO A 353 12.32 5.91 3.00
N ALA A 354 13.16 6.71 2.33
CA ALA A 354 14.18 6.19 1.42
C ALA A 354 15.26 5.41 2.19
N ARG A 355 16.01 4.56 1.49
CA ARG A 355 17.18 3.86 2.07
C ARG A 355 18.16 4.84 2.73
N GLY A 356 18.71 4.46 3.87
CA GLY A 356 19.57 5.28 4.73
C GLY A 356 18.82 6.22 5.68
N MET A 357 17.50 6.38 5.53
CA MET A 357 16.70 7.31 6.32
C MET A 357 15.89 6.59 7.41
N PHE A 358 15.44 7.36 8.39
CA PHE A 358 14.62 6.89 9.50
C PHE A 358 13.30 7.66 9.61
N THR A 359 12.16 6.97 9.61
CA THR A 359 10.86 7.57 9.92
C THR A 359 10.34 7.09 11.28
N VAL A 360 9.87 8.02 12.10
CA VAL A 360 9.18 7.76 13.38
C VAL A 360 7.72 8.15 13.22
N PHE A 361 6.81 7.20 13.45
CA PHE A 361 5.37 7.45 13.50
C PHE A 361 4.94 7.59 14.98
N ASP A 362 4.47 8.78 15.37
CA ASP A 362 3.79 9.01 16.66
C ASP A 362 2.28 8.90 16.41
N ARG A 363 1.70 7.76 16.82
CA ARG A 363 0.50 7.16 16.20
C ARG A 363 0.74 6.75 14.74
N SER A 364 -0.09 5.85 14.21
CA SER A 364 0.19 5.17 12.93
C SER A 364 -1.06 4.61 12.24
N TRP A 365 -0.86 3.74 11.25
CA TRP A 365 -1.91 2.93 10.60
C TRP A 365 -2.68 2.02 11.56
N TYR A 366 -2.15 1.76 12.77
CA TYR A 366 -2.88 1.04 13.80
C TYR A 366 -4.07 1.82 14.36
N GLY A 367 -4.18 3.12 14.09
CA GLY A 367 -5.35 3.92 14.43
C GLY A 367 -6.67 3.29 13.97
N ARG A 368 -6.69 2.61 12.81
CA ARG A 368 -7.88 1.92 12.29
C ARG A 368 -8.40 0.82 13.20
N VAL A 369 -7.49 0.03 13.79
CA VAL A 369 -7.85 -1.08 14.69
C VAL A 369 -7.88 -0.67 16.17
N LEU A 370 -7.63 0.61 16.45
CA LEU A 370 -7.66 1.22 17.78
C LEU A 370 -8.74 2.29 17.84
N VAL A 371 -8.39 3.57 17.69
CA VAL A 371 -9.31 4.70 17.88
C VAL A 371 -10.49 4.67 16.89
N GLU A 372 -10.28 4.33 15.60
CA GLU A 372 -11.39 4.29 14.65
C GLU A 372 -12.37 3.14 14.94
N ARG A 373 -11.88 2.02 15.47
CA ARG A 373 -12.70 0.90 15.93
C ARG A 373 -13.54 1.27 17.15
N ILE A 374 -12.95 1.96 18.12
CA ILE A 374 -13.57 2.29 19.42
C ILE A 374 -14.53 3.48 19.31
N GLU A 375 -14.21 4.46 18.47
CA GLU A 375 -15.06 5.62 18.22
C GLU A 375 -16.05 5.41 17.06
N GLY A 376 -15.95 4.29 16.32
CA GLY A 376 -16.84 3.99 15.20
C GLY A 376 -16.61 4.88 13.97
N PHE A 377 -15.39 5.36 13.75
CA PHE A 377 -15.02 6.16 12.57
C PHE A 377 -14.87 5.32 11.29
N CYS A 378 -14.85 3.99 11.42
CA CYS A 378 -14.90 3.05 10.32
C CYS A 378 -15.88 1.92 10.63
N THR A 379 -16.29 1.16 9.61
CA THR A 379 -17.21 0.05 9.82
C THR A 379 -16.51 -1.15 10.45
N PRO A 380 -17.26 -2.07 11.10
CA PRO A 380 -16.70 -3.34 11.57
C PRO A 380 -15.92 -4.13 10.54
N THR A 381 -16.39 -4.13 9.29
CA THR A 381 -15.71 -4.80 8.17
C THR A 381 -14.38 -4.12 7.83
N ASP A 382 -14.28 -2.79 7.92
CA ASP A 382 -13.07 -2.03 7.61
C ASP A 382 -11.92 -2.34 8.56
N TRP A 383 -12.15 -2.28 9.88
CA TRP A 383 -11.07 -2.56 10.82
C TRP A 383 -10.76 -4.06 10.91
N MET A 384 -11.72 -4.94 10.61
CA MET A 384 -11.47 -6.40 10.59
C MET A 384 -10.54 -6.83 9.45
N ARG A 385 -10.71 -6.27 8.24
CA ARG A 385 -9.77 -6.54 7.13
C ARG A 385 -8.42 -5.85 7.33
N ALA A 386 -8.39 -4.72 8.05
CA ALA A 386 -7.19 -3.92 8.26
C ALA A 386 -6.03 -4.72 8.90
N TYR A 387 -6.29 -5.70 9.75
CA TYR A 387 -5.21 -6.53 10.31
C TYR A 387 -4.38 -7.23 9.23
N GLY A 388 -5.05 -7.83 8.23
CA GLY A 388 -4.38 -8.49 7.10
C GLY A 388 -3.67 -7.48 6.19
N GLU A 389 -4.32 -6.36 5.90
CA GLU A 389 -3.77 -5.28 5.07
C GLU A 389 -2.53 -4.64 5.70
N ILE A 390 -2.52 -4.47 7.03
CA ILE A 390 -1.36 -3.98 7.78
C ILE A 390 -0.21 -4.99 7.71
N ASN A 391 -0.50 -6.29 7.86
CA ASN A 391 0.53 -7.32 7.73
C ASN A 391 1.14 -7.34 6.31
N ASP A 392 0.30 -7.24 5.28
CA ASP A 392 0.75 -7.15 3.88
C ASP A 392 1.59 -5.89 3.62
N PHE A 393 1.21 -4.77 4.22
CA PHE A 393 1.97 -3.53 4.16
C PHE A 393 3.35 -3.68 4.80
N GLU A 394 3.40 -4.18 6.03
CA GLU A 394 4.66 -4.37 6.76
C GLU A 394 5.57 -5.42 6.10
N GLU A 395 4.99 -6.47 5.52
CA GLU A 395 5.71 -7.45 4.71
C GLU A 395 6.35 -6.80 3.47
N GLN A 396 5.62 -5.93 2.75
CA GLN A 396 6.18 -5.19 1.61
C GLN A 396 7.36 -4.30 2.01
N LEU A 397 7.26 -3.61 3.16
CA LEU A 397 8.36 -2.79 3.69
C LEU A 397 9.59 -3.67 4.00
N ARG A 398 9.38 -4.77 4.71
CA ARG A 398 10.47 -5.69 5.13
C ARG A 398 11.13 -6.38 3.95
N ASN A 399 10.35 -6.80 2.95
CA ASN A 399 10.86 -7.38 1.70
C ASN A 399 11.72 -6.38 0.90
N ALA A 400 11.45 -5.08 1.02
CA ALA A 400 12.26 -4.02 0.41
C ALA A 400 13.48 -3.59 1.24
N GLY A 401 13.71 -4.21 2.41
CA GLY A 401 14.85 -3.93 3.29
C GLY A 401 14.59 -2.86 4.35
N VAL A 402 13.36 -2.37 4.51
CA VAL A 402 12.98 -1.48 5.61
C VAL A 402 12.93 -2.28 6.90
N ILE A 403 13.49 -1.74 7.98
CA ILE A 403 13.44 -2.32 9.32
C ILE A 403 12.25 -1.71 10.03
N VAL A 404 11.29 -2.52 10.47
CA VAL A 404 10.05 -2.06 11.11
C VAL A 404 10.11 -2.46 12.59
N VAL A 405 9.96 -1.49 13.49
CA VAL A 405 9.93 -1.71 14.93
C VAL A 405 8.67 -1.06 15.52
N LYS A 406 7.88 -1.81 16.28
CA LYS A 406 6.57 -1.37 16.77
C LYS A 406 6.53 -1.40 18.29
N PHE A 407 6.09 -0.31 18.89
CA PHE A 407 6.03 -0.13 20.34
C PHE A 407 4.61 0.16 20.80
N TRP A 408 4.12 -0.62 21.75
CA TRP A 408 2.97 -0.26 22.57
C TRP A 408 3.46 0.10 23.97
N LEU A 409 3.37 1.37 24.35
CA LEU A 409 3.72 1.82 25.70
C LEU A 409 2.53 1.62 26.62
N ALA A 410 2.63 0.64 27.51
CA ALA A 410 1.58 0.25 28.46
C ALA A 410 1.79 0.92 29.82
N ILE A 411 0.74 1.55 30.36
CA ILE A 411 0.66 1.96 31.76
C ILE A 411 -0.60 1.39 32.38
N ASP A 412 -0.70 1.36 33.71
CA ASP A 412 -1.96 1.04 34.40
C ASP A 412 -2.91 2.25 34.52
N LYS A 413 -4.16 1.98 34.91
CA LYS A 413 -5.21 2.99 35.07
C LYS A 413 -4.81 4.05 36.09
N ASP A 414 -4.09 3.68 37.15
CA ASP A 414 -3.75 4.59 38.25
C ASP A 414 -2.63 5.55 37.85
N THR A 415 -1.55 5.02 37.27
CA THR A 415 -0.45 5.81 36.71
C THR A 415 -0.94 6.78 35.63
N GLN A 416 -1.93 6.40 34.84
CA GLN A 416 -2.55 7.33 33.88
C GLN A 416 -3.21 8.51 34.60
N LEU A 417 -4.00 8.25 35.65
CA LEU A 417 -4.71 9.28 36.42
C LEU A 417 -3.73 10.23 37.10
N GLU A 418 -2.71 9.69 37.77
CA GLU A 418 -1.64 10.49 38.39
C GLU A 418 -0.97 11.42 37.37
N ARG A 419 -0.71 10.91 36.16
CA ARG A 419 -0.10 11.69 35.08
C ARG A 419 -1.05 12.72 34.48
N PHE A 420 -2.36 12.49 34.52
CA PHE A 420 -3.36 13.47 34.09
C PHE A 420 -3.40 14.63 35.08
N GLN A 421 -3.57 14.34 36.37
CA GLN A 421 -3.56 15.33 37.45
C GLN A 421 -2.26 16.16 37.45
N ALA A 422 -1.10 15.50 37.37
CA ALA A 422 0.18 16.20 37.31
C ALA A 422 0.37 17.09 36.06
N ARG A 423 -0.36 16.82 34.96
CA ARG A 423 -0.34 17.70 33.77
C ARG A 423 -1.23 18.92 33.93
N GLU A 424 -2.35 18.79 34.63
CA GLU A 424 -3.26 19.88 34.98
C GLU A 424 -2.59 20.87 35.94
N GLU A 425 -1.73 20.39 36.83
CA GLU A 425 -1.00 21.27 37.76
C GLU A 425 0.08 22.11 37.06
N ILE A 426 0.78 21.55 36.06
CA ILE A 426 1.94 22.17 35.43
C ILE A 426 1.52 23.14 34.29
N PRO A 427 1.77 24.46 34.39
CA PRO A 427 1.23 25.46 33.46
C PRO A 427 1.48 25.17 31.97
N PHE A 428 2.70 24.74 31.62
CA PHE A 428 3.08 24.43 30.23
C PHE A 428 2.73 23.00 29.78
N LYS A 429 2.01 22.22 30.60
CA LYS A 429 1.52 20.89 30.23
C LYS A 429 -0.01 20.79 30.23
N ARG A 430 -0.71 21.80 30.77
CA ARG A 430 -2.18 21.87 30.81
C ARG A 430 -2.82 21.64 29.44
N PHE A 431 -2.25 22.19 28.38
CA PHE A 431 -2.76 22.01 27.01
C PHE A 431 -2.64 20.59 26.45
N LYS A 432 -2.01 19.65 27.18
CA LYS A 432 -1.85 18.24 26.78
C LYS A 432 -2.90 17.30 27.37
N ILE A 433 -3.90 17.85 28.07
CA ILE A 433 -5.09 17.13 28.54
C ILE A 433 -6.28 17.82 27.88
N THR A 434 -7.11 17.02 27.24
CA THR A 434 -8.32 17.43 26.53
C THR A 434 -9.52 16.63 27.05
N GLU A 435 -10.74 17.08 26.76
CA GLU A 435 -11.95 16.31 27.09
C GLU A 435 -11.93 14.91 26.44
N ASP A 436 -11.34 14.79 25.25
CA ASP A 436 -11.14 13.51 24.58
C ASP A 436 -10.27 12.56 25.39
N ASP A 437 -9.24 13.04 26.12
CA ASP A 437 -8.38 12.19 26.95
C ASP A 437 -9.16 11.54 28.10
N TRP A 438 -10.11 12.28 28.70
CA TRP A 438 -10.99 11.77 29.74
C TRP A 438 -12.01 10.78 29.16
N ARG A 439 -12.62 11.08 28.00
CA ARG A 439 -13.52 10.15 27.30
C ARG A 439 -12.81 8.84 26.93
N ASN A 440 -11.56 8.92 26.46
CA ASN A 440 -10.78 7.72 26.12
C ASN A 440 -10.46 6.87 27.36
N ARG A 441 -10.26 7.50 28.51
CA ARG A 441 -10.05 6.80 29.79
C ARG A 441 -11.27 6.00 30.21
N ASP A 442 -12.48 6.52 30.00
CA ASP A 442 -13.72 5.80 30.31
C ASP A 442 -13.87 4.53 29.46
N LYS A 443 -13.28 4.53 28.25
CA LYS A 443 -13.23 3.39 27.32
C LYS A 443 -11.98 2.50 27.49
N TRP A 444 -11.35 2.50 28.66
CA TRP A 444 -10.10 1.77 28.88
C TRP A 444 -10.19 0.28 28.51
N ASP A 445 -11.28 -0.38 28.88
CA ASP A 445 -11.42 -1.82 28.67
C ASP A 445 -11.64 -2.16 27.19
N ASP A 446 -12.24 -1.24 26.41
CA ASP A 446 -12.33 -1.34 24.95
C ASP A 446 -10.94 -1.24 24.30
N TYR A 447 -10.11 -0.30 24.77
CA TYR A 447 -8.71 -0.19 24.32
C TYR A 447 -7.91 -1.43 24.71
N ARG A 448 -8.09 -1.95 25.92
CA ARG A 448 -7.43 -3.17 26.37
C ARG A 448 -7.75 -4.35 25.45
N ALA A 449 -9.01 -4.53 25.08
CA ALA A 449 -9.42 -5.57 24.13
C ALA A 449 -8.85 -5.33 22.72
N ALA A 450 -8.97 -4.11 22.19
CA ALA A 450 -8.49 -3.76 20.86
C ALA A 450 -6.96 -3.93 20.70
N VAL A 451 -6.18 -3.63 21.75
CA VAL A 451 -4.73 -3.85 21.78
C VAL A 451 -4.38 -5.33 21.81
N GLY A 452 -5.12 -6.14 22.57
CA GLY A 452 -4.98 -7.60 22.54
C GLY A 452 -5.15 -8.14 21.12
N ASP A 453 -6.27 -7.80 20.47
CA ASP A 453 -6.54 -8.20 19.09
C ASP A 453 -5.47 -7.71 18.11
N MET A 454 -5.01 -6.46 18.26
CA MET A 454 -3.95 -5.88 17.46
C MET A 454 -2.67 -6.69 17.57
N VAL A 455 -2.22 -7.01 18.79
CA VAL A 455 -0.99 -7.76 19.00
C VAL A 455 -1.13 -9.19 18.47
N ASP A 456 -2.22 -9.87 18.78
CA ASP A 456 -2.46 -11.25 18.34
C ASP A 456 -2.44 -11.39 16.82
N ARG A 457 -3.00 -10.39 16.11
CA ARG A 457 -3.19 -10.46 14.66
C ARG A 457 -2.08 -9.82 13.86
N THR A 458 -1.22 -9.01 14.48
CA THR A 458 -0.18 -8.25 13.76
C THR A 458 1.21 -8.33 14.38
N SER A 459 1.39 -9.00 15.52
CA SER A 459 2.72 -9.35 16.04
C SER A 459 3.27 -10.55 15.29
N THR A 460 3.73 -10.32 14.06
CA THR A 460 4.23 -11.36 13.16
C THR A 460 5.73 -11.61 13.38
N GLU A 461 6.24 -12.74 12.87
CA GLU A 461 7.69 -13.00 12.81
C GLU A 461 8.45 -11.88 12.08
N ILE A 462 7.81 -11.28 11.09
CA ILE A 462 8.38 -10.28 10.19
C ILE A 462 8.48 -8.90 10.86
N ALA A 463 7.46 -8.54 11.65
CA ALA A 463 7.34 -7.27 12.36
C ALA A 463 6.66 -7.51 13.73
N PRO A 464 7.40 -7.90 14.77
CA PRO A 464 6.82 -8.17 16.08
C PRO A 464 6.43 -6.89 16.82
N TRP A 465 5.41 -6.97 17.68
CA TRP A 465 5.10 -5.92 18.64
C TRP A 465 6.02 -6.00 19.85
N THR A 466 6.52 -4.85 20.30
CA THR A 466 7.21 -4.70 21.57
C THR A 466 6.28 -4.00 22.57
N LEU A 467 5.79 -4.75 23.55
CA LEU A 467 5.08 -4.18 24.69
C LEU A 467 6.11 -3.57 25.65
N VAL A 468 5.98 -2.28 25.94
CA VAL A 468 6.90 -1.52 26.78
C VAL A 468 6.20 -1.17 28.09
N GLU A 469 6.70 -1.69 29.21
CA GLU A 469 6.20 -1.37 30.54
C GLU A 469 6.57 0.09 30.84
N ALA A 470 5.60 0.98 30.78
CA ALA A 470 5.85 2.42 30.68
C ALA A 470 5.49 3.21 31.95
N ASN A 471 5.21 2.51 33.05
CA ASN A 471 4.96 3.13 34.37
C ASN A 471 6.17 3.95 34.82
N ASP A 472 7.36 3.36 34.78
CA ASP A 472 8.60 4.11 34.87
C ASP A 472 9.07 4.59 33.49
N LYS A 473 9.20 5.92 33.36
CA LYS A 473 9.61 6.54 32.10
C LYS A 473 11.07 6.24 31.76
N ARG A 474 11.94 6.01 32.76
CA ARG A 474 13.36 5.75 32.54
C ARG A 474 13.55 4.37 31.90
N TRP A 475 12.97 3.34 32.52
CA TRP A 475 12.90 1.99 31.98
C TRP A 475 12.39 1.96 30.53
N ALA A 476 11.22 2.57 30.29
CA ALA A 476 10.59 2.57 28.97
C ALA A 476 11.49 3.13 27.85
N ARG A 477 12.20 4.23 28.13
CA ARG A 477 13.10 4.89 27.17
C ARG A 477 14.28 4.01 26.79
N ILE A 478 14.88 3.34 27.78
CA ILE A 478 16.01 2.43 27.55
C ILE A 478 15.56 1.20 26.78
N LYS A 479 14.41 0.61 27.15
CA LYS A 479 13.83 -0.54 26.42
C LYS A 479 13.60 -0.21 24.94
N VAL A 480 13.03 0.97 24.64
CA VAL A 480 12.84 1.45 23.26
C VAL A 480 14.15 1.51 22.48
N LEU A 481 15.19 2.16 23.03
CA LEU A 481 16.50 2.28 22.37
C LEU A 481 17.15 0.91 22.14
N ARG A 482 17.11 0.03 23.15
CA ARG A 482 17.64 -1.34 23.06
C ARG A 482 16.97 -2.14 21.96
N THR A 483 15.64 -2.08 21.87
CA THR A 483 14.89 -2.78 20.83
C THR A 483 15.25 -2.27 19.43
N LEU A 484 15.39 -0.94 19.25
CA LEU A 484 15.84 -0.36 17.98
C LEU A 484 17.25 -0.85 17.61
N ASN A 485 18.18 -0.79 18.56
CA ASN A 485 19.56 -1.24 18.36
C ASN A 485 19.63 -2.71 17.95
N ARG A 486 18.91 -3.58 18.68
CA ARG A 486 18.85 -5.01 18.38
C ARG A 486 18.26 -5.28 16.99
N ALA A 487 17.17 -4.61 16.63
CA ALA A 487 16.55 -4.79 15.32
C ALA A 487 17.47 -4.40 14.15
N LEU A 488 18.27 -3.35 14.32
CA LEU A 488 19.30 -2.93 13.37
C LEU A 488 20.41 -3.98 13.24
N GLU A 489 20.93 -4.46 14.36
CA GLU A 489 21.98 -5.49 14.38
C GLU A 489 21.53 -6.80 13.75
N ASP A 490 20.31 -7.26 14.08
CA ASP A 490 19.73 -8.48 13.52
C ASP A 490 19.56 -8.36 12.00
N ALA A 491 19.13 -7.19 11.51
CA ALA A 491 19.00 -6.90 10.08
C ALA A 491 20.37 -6.93 9.38
N PHE A 492 21.38 -6.30 9.96
CA PHE A 492 22.74 -6.29 9.43
C PHE A 492 23.34 -7.68 9.39
N ALA A 493 23.20 -8.46 10.47
CA ALA A 493 23.68 -9.83 10.53
C ALA A 493 23.01 -10.73 9.47
N LYS A 494 21.70 -10.54 9.22
CA LYS A 494 20.97 -11.25 8.16
C LYS A 494 21.48 -10.88 6.76
N SER A 495 21.71 -9.58 6.51
CA SER A 495 22.28 -9.11 5.23
C SER A 495 23.69 -9.66 4.99
N ASP A 496 24.55 -9.63 6.01
CA ASP A 496 25.94 -10.10 5.90
C ASP A 496 26.00 -11.61 5.62
N LYS A 497 25.11 -12.41 6.22
CA LYS A 497 24.98 -13.85 5.91
C LYS A 497 24.55 -14.08 4.46
N HIS A 498 23.63 -13.28 3.94
CA HIS A 498 23.13 -13.41 2.58
C HIS A 498 24.20 -13.00 1.54
N ASP A 499 24.94 -11.91 1.80
CA ASP A 499 26.05 -11.48 0.93
C ASP A 499 27.18 -12.53 0.88
N LYS A 500 27.48 -13.21 1.99
CA LYS A 500 28.44 -14.32 2.02
C LYS A 500 27.97 -15.53 1.21
N LYS A 501 26.66 -15.85 1.24
CA LYS A 501 26.08 -16.96 0.46
C LYS A 501 26.06 -16.69 -1.05
N LYS A 502 25.99 -15.43 -1.49
CA LYS A 502 26.04 -15.06 -2.91
C LYS A 502 27.46 -15.08 -3.50
N LYS A 503 28.49 -14.96 -2.65
CA LYS A 503 29.91 -14.96 -3.05
C LYS A 503 30.54 -16.35 -3.09
N LYS A 504 29.89 -17.34 -2.46
CA LYS A 504 30.20 -18.77 -2.60
C LYS A 504 29.32 -19.34 -3.70
#